data_AF-A0A7J5ETJ1-F1
#
_entry.id   AF-A0A7J5ETJ1-F1
#
_cell.length_a   1.000
_cell.length_b   1.000
_cell.length_c   1.000
_cell.angle_alpha   90.00
_cell.angle_beta   90.00
_cell.angle_gamma   90.00
#
_symmetry.space_group_name_H-M   'P 1'
#
loop_
_entity.id
_entity.type
_entity.pdbx_description
1 polymer ?
#
loop_
_entity_poly.entity_id
_entity_poly.type
_entity_poly.pdbx_seq_one_letter_code
_entity_poly.pdbx_strand_id
1 'polypeptide(L)'
;MTMLRASRPSFAALCGLALLASACASDHADEVPLYTCDPVPKGHPDRDMLEAIDEMGLCGSSAVDMGDSYLVEGDIRVAKSTLTDKQARTSTLVSTANIRAVTVRVADNIPNNGGVDDWRGAVQGAIAVWNAVPYNLVRLEYVTSGTPDIMFRSDLGGLPDQQAADATFPSNGEPGGDVAVNLDFDGDAPLTDGQKLFLAVHEIGHCIGLRHTNWSPLGESGAVHISGTPSSDSASVMNGGTAGFEFAGLSSYDALAIRLIYPEVVTMNVEFTGCSNGTPRMAATWGGTLVQPTIEWQLERNTNGAWSQVYRGTGHTWTFSVPTGTSLKLRVRGRSAEGWSLYRSITRTAPGCNTLPQ
;
A
#
# COMPACT_ATOMS: atom_id res chain seq x y z
N MET A 1 -26.05 36.96 62.27
CA MET A 1 -27.19 37.88 62.04
C MET A 1 -27.74 37.54 60.67
N THR A 2 -28.55 36.48 60.69
CA THR A 2 -29.22 35.83 59.57
C THR A 2 -30.69 36.06 59.85
N MET A 3 -31.46 36.69 58.97
CA MET A 3 -32.94 36.73 59.03
C MET A 3 -33.46 37.40 57.76
N LEU A 4 -34.63 37.10 57.21
CA LEU A 4 -35.51 35.93 57.15
C LEU A 4 -36.68 36.44 56.26
N ARG A 5 -37.29 35.51 55.52
CA ARG A 5 -38.70 35.52 55.06
C ARG A 5 -39.22 36.51 54.01
N ALA A 6 -39.53 35.88 52.87
CA ALA A 6 -40.72 35.96 52.02
C ALA A 6 -41.97 36.76 52.49
N SER A 7 -42.57 37.45 51.51
CA SER A 7 -44.01 37.71 51.40
C SER A 7 -44.44 37.90 49.91
N ARG A 8 -45.54 37.23 49.53
CA ARG A 8 -46.28 37.26 48.24
C ARG A 8 -47.37 38.38 48.26
N PRO A 9 -48.37 38.47 47.34
CA PRO A 9 -48.49 38.29 45.87
C PRO A 9 -49.01 39.61 45.20
N SER A 10 -49.20 39.76 43.87
CA SER A 10 -50.51 39.52 43.20
C SER A 10 -50.62 40.19 41.81
N PHE A 11 -51.26 39.45 40.89
CA PHE A 11 -52.08 39.83 39.72
C PHE A 11 -51.50 40.19 38.31
N ALA A 12 -51.88 39.30 37.38
CA ALA A 12 -52.28 39.48 35.96
C ALA A 12 -51.22 39.80 34.88
N ALA A 13 -51.01 38.89 33.92
CA ALA A 13 -51.81 38.82 32.68
C ALA A 13 -51.35 37.66 31.77
N LEU A 14 -52.31 37.13 31.02
CA LEU A 14 -52.25 36.03 30.05
C LEU A 14 -51.26 36.25 28.90
N CYS A 15 -50.57 35.18 28.48
CA CYS A 15 -50.57 34.75 27.07
C CYS A 15 -50.07 33.30 26.97
N GLY A 16 -50.98 32.38 26.65
CA GLY A 16 -50.66 31.01 26.33
C GLY A 16 -50.24 30.86 24.87
N LEU A 17 -49.24 30.03 24.62
CA LEU A 17 -48.92 29.53 23.29
C LEU A 17 -49.01 28.00 23.35
N ALA A 18 -50.16 27.47 22.93
CA ALA A 18 -50.32 26.07 22.55
C ALA A 18 -50.39 26.03 21.02
N LEU A 19 -49.39 25.42 20.38
CA LEU A 19 -49.49 25.02 18.98
C LEU A 19 -49.13 23.54 18.84
N LEU A 20 -50.22 22.77 18.75
CA LEU A 20 -50.47 21.58 17.94
C LEU A 20 -49.28 20.98 17.19
N ALA A 21 -48.89 19.77 17.61
CA ALA A 21 -48.24 18.80 16.74
C ALA A 21 -49.26 18.28 15.71
N SER A 22 -49.06 18.61 14.44
CA SER A 22 -49.72 17.95 13.32
C SER A 22 -48.73 17.02 12.65
N ALA A 23 -49.09 15.74 12.59
CA ALA A 23 -48.40 14.73 11.81
C ALA A 23 -48.38 15.10 10.32
N CYS A 24 -47.25 14.88 9.67
CA CYS A 24 -47.17 14.63 8.23
C CYS A 24 -46.25 13.41 8.08
N ALA A 25 -46.87 12.24 7.99
CA ALA A 25 -46.27 11.11 7.31
C ALA A 25 -46.51 11.34 5.81
N SER A 26 -45.42 11.50 5.06
CA SER A 26 -45.37 11.12 3.66
C SER A 26 -44.11 10.29 3.50
N ASP A 27 -44.28 8.98 3.39
CA ASP A 27 -43.27 8.07 2.88
C ASP A 27 -42.90 8.50 1.47
N HIS A 28 -41.75 9.15 1.33
CA HIS A 28 -40.94 9.16 0.12
C HIS A 28 -39.51 9.47 0.56
N ALA A 29 -38.79 8.44 0.97
CA ALA A 29 -37.34 8.45 0.83
C ALA A 29 -37.07 8.38 -0.67
N ASP A 30 -37.08 9.52 -1.32
CA ASP A 30 -36.55 9.62 -2.68
C ASP A 30 -35.06 9.28 -2.55
N GLU A 31 -34.68 8.12 -3.08
CA GLU A 31 -33.29 7.80 -3.36
C GLU A 31 -32.76 8.94 -4.23
N VAL A 32 -31.91 9.80 -3.65
CA VAL A 32 -31.14 10.75 -4.43
C VAL A 32 -30.37 9.89 -5.43
N PRO A 33 -30.59 10.04 -6.76
CA PRO A 33 -29.86 9.25 -7.73
C PRO A 33 -28.38 9.51 -7.49
N LEU A 34 -27.62 8.47 -7.15
CA LEU A 34 -26.17 8.58 -7.15
C LEU A 34 -25.80 9.02 -8.57
N TYR A 35 -25.23 10.22 -8.69
CA TYR A 35 -24.69 10.68 -9.95
C TYR A 35 -23.63 9.67 -10.37
N THR A 36 -23.92 8.92 -11.43
CA THR A 36 -23.05 7.87 -11.94
C THR A 36 -22.41 8.39 -13.21
N CYS A 37 -21.10 8.57 -13.17
CA CYS A 37 -20.31 8.95 -14.32
C CYS A 37 -20.31 7.82 -15.34
N ASP A 38 -20.36 8.17 -16.62
CA ASP A 38 -20.05 7.21 -17.68
C ASP A 38 -18.58 6.79 -17.58
N PRO A 39 -18.23 5.53 -17.90
CA PRO A 39 -16.84 5.10 -17.87
C PRO A 39 -16.02 5.78 -18.97
N VAL A 40 -14.77 6.16 -18.65
CA VAL A 40 -13.84 6.75 -19.62
C VAL A 40 -13.59 5.79 -20.80
N PRO A 41 -13.66 6.27 -22.07
CA PRO A 41 -13.45 5.42 -23.23
C PRO A 41 -12.06 4.77 -23.25
N LYS A 42 -12.01 3.45 -23.54
CA LYS A 42 -10.76 2.66 -23.47
C LYS A 42 -9.62 3.14 -24.38
N GLY A 43 -9.92 3.90 -25.42
CA GLY A 43 -8.95 4.44 -26.39
C GLY A 43 -8.71 5.95 -26.29
N HIS A 44 -9.17 6.61 -25.22
CA HIS A 44 -8.95 8.04 -25.03
C HIS A 44 -7.45 8.34 -24.78
N PRO A 45 -6.84 9.36 -25.39
CA PRO A 45 -5.41 9.66 -25.24
C PRO A 45 -5.03 9.99 -23.78
N ASP A 46 -5.90 10.70 -23.07
CA ASP A 46 -5.68 11.08 -21.67
C ASP A 46 -6.41 10.18 -20.67
N ARG A 47 -6.70 8.94 -21.05
CA ARG A 47 -7.55 8.03 -20.27
C ARG A 47 -7.13 7.94 -18.80
N ASP A 48 -5.84 7.81 -18.53
CA ASP A 48 -5.32 7.70 -17.16
C ASP A 48 -5.61 8.96 -16.31
N MET A 49 -5.55 10.15 -16.90
CA MET A 49 -5.86 11.41 -16.22
C MET A 49 -7.37 11.62 -16.05
N LEU A 50 -8.19 11.02 -16.91
CA LEU A 50 -9.63 11.08 -16.77
C LEU A 50 -10.13 10.06 -15.73
N GLU A 51 -9.55 8.86 -15.70
CA GLU A 51 -9.82 7.86 -14.64
C GLU A 51 -9.37 8.39 -13.27
N ALA A 52 -8.30 9.18 -13.21
CA ALA A 52 -7.90 9.93 -12.02
C ALA A 52 -8.99 10.87 -11.49
N ILE A 53 -9.65 11.59 -12.40
CA ILE A 53 -10.73 12.52 -12.06
C ILE A 53 -11.94 11.74 -11.53
N ASP A 54 -12.24 10.58 -12.12
CA ASP A 54 -13.27 9.64 -11.61
C ASP A 54 -12.98 9.22 -10.16
N GLU A 55 -11.71 8.92 -9.82
CA GLU A 55 -11.30 8.57 -8.46
C GLU A 55 -11.43 9.74 -7.45
N MET A 56 -11.38 10.99 -7.93
CA MET A 56 -11.65 12.18 -7.11
C MET A 56 -13.15 12.36 -6.81
N GLY A 57 -14.01 11.49 -7.36
CA GLY A 57 -15.47 11.61 -7.25
C GLY A 57 -16.07 12.61 -8.24
N LEU A 58 -15.32 12.97 -9.29
CA LEU A 58 -15.74 13.90 -10.33
C LEU A 58 -15.86 13.14 -11.66
N CYS A 59 -16.70 13.57 -12.60
CA CYS A 59 -16.82 12.85 -13.87
C CYS A 59 -15.69 13.15 -14.88
N GLY A 60 -14.66 12.31 -14.92
CA GLY A 60 -13.58 12.35 -15.89
C GLY A 60 -14.05 12.12 -17.33
N SER A 61 -15.09 11.31 -17.54
CA SER A 61 -15.67 11.10 -18.88
C SER A 61 -16.32 12.34 -19.50
N SER A 62 -16.68 13.34 -18.70
CA SER A 62 -17.24 14.62 -19.16
C SER A 62 -16.25 15.79 -19.08
N ALA A 63 -15.01 15.51 -18.68
CA ALA A 63 -13.97 16.51 -18.56
C ALA A 63 -13.63 17.15 -19.92
N VAL A 64 -13.55 18.47 -19.93
CA VAL A 64 -13.13 19.26 -21.10
C VAL A 64 -11.68 19.65 -20.94
N ASP A 65 -10.83 19.29 -21.90
CA ASP A 65 -9.44 19.72 -21.92
C ASP A 65 -9.34 21.25 -22.12
N MET A 66 -8.68 21.92 -21.19
CA MET A 66 -8.42 23.36 -21.20
C MET A 66 -6.91 23.68 -21.35
N GLY A 67 -6.12 22.74 -21.87
CA GLY A 67 -4.67 22.82 -21.98
C GLY A 67 -3.99 22.28 -20.72
N ASP A 68 -3.72 23.17 -19.77
CA ASP A 68 -2.94 22.85 -18.55
C ASP A 68 -3.82 22.23 -17.44
N SER A 69 -5.13 22.12 -17.69
CA SER A 69 -6.14 21.64 -16.74
C SER A 69 -7.31 21.01 -17.47
N TYR A 70 -8.10 20.20 -16.77
CA TYR A 70 -9.44 19.81 -17.18
C TYR A 70 -10.50 20.69 -16.49
N LEU A 71 -11.51 21.12 -17.23
CA LEU A 71 -12.76 21.63 -16.68
C LEU A 71 -13.73 20.46 -16.55
N VAL A 72 -14.14 20.17 -15.33
CA VAL A 72 -14.98 19.03 -14.96
C VAL A 72 -16.28 19.56 -14.38
N GLU A 73 -17.40 18.90 -14.67
CA GLU A 73 -18.75 19.24 -14.17
C GLU A 73 -19.24 20.68 -14.48
N GLY A 74 -18.48 21.44 -15.29
CA GLY A 74 -18.82 22.78 -15.76
C GLY A 74 -18.26 23.92 -14.92
N ASP A 75 -17.80 23.67 -13.70
CA ASP A 75 -17.30 24.71 -12.78
C ASP A 75 -16.06 24.31 -11.96
N ILE A 76 -15.62 23.05 -12.03
CA ILE A 76 -14.44 22.56 -11.29
C ILE A 76 -13.25 22.48 -12.24
N ARG A 77 -12.14 23.12 -11.87
CA ARG A 77 -10.89 23.05 -12.65
C ARG A 77 -9.87 22.19 -11.93
N VAL A 78 -9.40 21.13 -12.60
CA VAL A 78 -8.37 20.20 -12.11
C VAL A 78 -7.10 20.37 -12.94
N ALA A 79 -6.00 20.77 -12.34
CA ALA A 79 -4.75 20.97 -13.08
C ALA A 79 -4.18 19.62 -13.57
N LYS A 80 -3.73 19.53 -14.83
CA LYS A 80 -3.16 18.27 -15.36
C LYS A 80 -1.91 17.86 -14.60
N SER A 81 -1.15 18.83 -14.09
CA SER A 81 0.02 18.58 -13.23
C SER A 81 -0.33 17.89 -11.90
N THR A 82 -1.60 17.86 -11.50
CA THR A 82 -2.04 17.10 -10.32
C THR A 82 -2.56 15.70 -10.67
N LEU A 83 -2.50 15.31 -11.95
CA LEU A 83 -3.05 14.06 -12.49
C LEU A 83 -1.98 13.18 -13.17
N THR A 84 -0.71 13.54 -13.07
CA THR A 84 0.38 12.98 -13.89
C THR A 84 1.26 11.91 -13.21
N ASP A 85 1.01 11.57 -11.93
CA ASP A 85 2.03 10.91 -11.09
C ASP A 85 1.56 9.61 -10.42
N LYS A 86 1.39 8.54 -11.17
CA LYS A 86 0.91 7.26 -10.65
C LYS A 86 2.02 6.45 -9.99
N GLN A 87 1.72 5.69 -8.93
CA GLN A 87 2.70 4.73 -8.39
C GLN A 87 3.10 3.77 -9.51
N ALA A 88 4.41 3.65 -9.69
CA ALA A 88 5.00 3.02 -10.86
C ALA A 88 6.06 2.01 -10.44
N ARG A 89 6.19 0.96 -11.26
CA ARG A 89 7.21 -0.06 -11.11
C ARG A 89 7.91 -0.35 -12.43
N THR A 90 9.00 -1.06 -12.31
CA THR A 90 9.73 -1.67 -13.43
C THR A 90 8.94 -2.84 -14.01
N SER A 91 9.30 -3.26 -15.23
CA SER A 91 8.68 -4.43 -15.87
C SER A 91 9.12 -5.76 -15.23
N THR A 92 10.25 -5.78 -14.52
CA THR A 92 10.81 -6.94 -13.83
C THR A 92 10.87 -6.66 -12.34
N LEU A 93 10.34 -7.56 -11.51
CA LEU A 93 10.37 -7.45 -10.06
C LEU A 93 11.39 -8.41 -9.46
N VAL A 94 11.77 -8.15 -8.20
CA VAL A 94 12.51 -9.12 -7.39
C VAL A 94 11.62 -10.34 -7.17
N SER A 95 12.19 -11.53 -7.22
CA SER A 95 11.43 -12.75 -7.00
C SER A 95 10.91 -12.80 -5.56
N THR A 96 9.76 -13.44 -5.35
CA THR A 96 9.23 -13.66 -3.99
C THR A 96 10.18 -14.49 -3.12
N ALA A 97 11.10 -15.25 -3.73
CA ALA A 97 12.16 -15.96 -3.02
C ALA A 97 13.19 -14.99 -2.45
N ASN A 98 13.71 -14.08 -3.27
CA ASN A 98 14.83 -13.22 -2.94
C ASN A 98 14.43 -12.00 -2.12
N ILE A 99 13.22 -11.44 -2.33
CA ILE A 99 12.76 -10.21 -1.66
C ILE A 99 12.62 -10.35 -0.13
N ARG A 100 12.65 -11.58 0.40
CA ARG A 100 12.47 -11.92 1.82
C ARG A 100 13.77 -11.98 2.63
N ALA A 101 14.91 -11.72 2.02
CA ALA A 101 16.22 -11.75 2.69
C ALA A 101 17.26 -10.95 1.90
N VAL A 102 16.93 -9.71 1.52
CA VAL A 102 17.83 -8.84 0.75
C VAL A 102 18.85 -8.21 1.68
N THR A 103 20.13 -8.44 1.42
CA THR A 103 21.23 -7.86 2.18
C THR A 103 21.69 -6.54 1.56
N VAL A 104 21.91 -5.53 2.40
CA VAL A 104 22.31 -4.18 1.98
C VAL A 104 23.57 -3.78 2.73
N ARG A 105 24.52 -3.16 2.02
CA ARG A 105 25.79 -2.71 2.62
C ARG A 105 26.24 -1.37 2.05
N VAL A 106 26.95 -0.60 2.87
CA VAL A 106 27.74 0.56 2.45
C VAL A 106 29.20 0.12 2.23
N ALA A 107 29.72 0.39 1.04
CA ALA A 107 31.08 0.05 0.63
C ALA A 107 32.13 0.86 1.39
N ASP A 108 33.36 0.33 1.40
CA ASP A 108 34.48 0.94 2.13
C ASP A 108 35.02 2.20 1.42
N ASN A 109 34.60 2.47 0.18
CA ASN A 109 34.89 3.71 -0.55
C ASN A 109 33.97 4.88 -0.18
N ILE A 110 33.00 4.66 0.71
CA ILE A 110 32.26 5.73 1.40
C ILE A 110 32.86 5.91 2.80
N PRO A 111 33.24 7.14 3.20
CA PRO A 111 33.83 7.41 4.51
C PRO A 111 33.04 6.80 5.68
N ASN A 112 33.77 6.23 6.66
CA ASN A 112 33.21 5.60 7.87
C ASN A 112 33.78 6.26 9.13
N ASN A 113 33.51 7.55 9.26
CA ASN A 113 34.09 8.38 10.32
C ASN A 113 33.01 9.18 11.08
N GLY A 114 31.72 8.94 10.82
CA GLY A 114 30.63 9.76 11.35
C GLY A 114 30.61 11.20 10.82
N GLY A 115 31.33 11.48 9.73
CA GLY A 115 31.33 12.77 9.05
C GLY A 115 30.14 12.94 8.10
N VAL A 116 30.14 14.05 7.36
CA VAL A 116 29.07 14.42 6.42
C VAL A 116 28.80 13.33 5.38
N ASP A 117 29.85 12.69 4.88
CA ASP A 117 29.81 11.63 3.87
C ASP A 117 29.58 10.22 4.43
N ASP A 118 29.30 10.06 5.73
CA ASP A 118 28.93 8.76 6.26
C ASP A 118 27.44 8.48 6.00
N TRP A 119 27.18 7.45 5.21
CA TRP A 119 25.83 7.04 4.78
C TRP A 119 25.25 5.86 5.58
N ARG A 120 26.03 5.26 6.50
CA ARG A 120 25.60 4.02 7.19
C ARG A 120 24.33 4.20 8.00
N GLY A 121 24.22 5.31 8.73
CA GLY A 121 23.02 5.63 9.50
C GLY A 121 21.78 5.79 8.62
N ALA A 122 21.92 6.49 7.49
CA ALA A 122 20.83 6.70 6.53
C ALA A 122 20.37 5.38 5.88
N VAL A 123 21.30 4.53 5.44
CA VAL A 123 20.98 3.22 4.85
C VAL A 123 20.32 2.29 5.87
N GLN A 124 20.80 2.26 7.12
CA GLN A 124 20.15 1.50 8.20
C GLN A 124 18.74 2.03 8.50
N GLY A 125 18.54 3.36 8.48
CA GLY A 125 17.23 3.98 8.60
C GLY A 125 16.29 3.59 7.45
N ALA A 126 16.77 3.62 6.21
CA ALA A 126 15.99 3.25 5.04
C ALA A 126 15.55 1.78 5.06
N ILE A 127 16.44 0.87 5.50
CA ILE A 127 16.13 -0.52 5.78
C ILE A 127 14.99 -0.65 6.79
N ALA A 128 15.05 0.12 7.89
CA ALA A 128 14.01 0.12 8.90
C ALA A 128 12.67 0.64 8.35
N VAL A 129 12.69 1.69 7.53
CA VAL A 129 11.49 2.26 6.87
C VAL A 129 10.78 1.21 6.02
N TRP A 130 11.48 0.55 5.09
CA TRP A 130 10.87 -0.46 4.23
C TRP A 130 10.39 -1.70 5.01
N ASN A 131 11.18 -2.16 5.99
CA ASN A 131 10.81 -3.29 6.84
C ASN A 131 9.59 -3.01 7.74
N ALA A 132 9.38 -1.75 8.12
CA ALA A 132 8.28 -1.30 8.97
C ALA A 132 6.94 -1.23 8.21
N VAL A 133 6.95 -1.19 6.87
CA VAL A 133 5.70 -1.29 6.10
C VAL A 133 5.04 -2.62 6.44
N PRO A 134 3.83 -2.62 7.02
CA PRO A 134 3.20 -3.86 7.41
C PRO A 134 2.73 -4.61 6.18
N TYR A 135 2.68 -5.94 6.34
CA TYR A 135 1.98 -6.85 5.45
C TYR A 135 2.54 -6.85 4.01
N ASN A 136 3.84 -6.98 3.85
CA ASN A 136 4.46 -7.23 2.55
C ASN A 136 5.67 -8.16 2.75
N LEU A 137 6.17 -8.73 1.67
CA LEU A 137 7.25 -9.71 1.72
C LEU A 137 8.65 -9.09 1.84
N VAL A 138 8.81 -7.78 1.69
CA VAL A 138 10.11 -7.11 1.73
C VAL A 138 10.74 -7.31 3.11
N ARG A 139 11.95 -7.88 3.10
CA ARG A 139 12.80 -7.99 4.28
C ARG A 139 14.23 -7.67 3.87
N LEU A 140 14.71 -6.55 4.39
CA LEU A 140 16.04 -6.02 4.16
C LEU A 140 16.89 -6.21 5.43
N GLU A 141 18.17 -6.54 5.26
CA GLU A 141 19.12 -6.69 6.36
C GLU A 141 20.40 -5.91 6.07
N TYR A 142 20.88 -5.13 7.04
CA TYR A 142 22.16 -4.46 6.91
C TYR A 142 23.31 -5.42 7.23
N VAL A 143 24.27 -5.55 6.33
CA VAL A 143 25.46 -6.39 6.53
C VAL A 143 26.75 -5.56 6.47
N THR A 144 27.75 -5.96 7.26
CA THR A 144 29.04 -5.25 7.37
C THR A 144 30.18 -5.92 6.60
N SER A 145 29.95 -7.12 6.06
CA SER A 145 30.95 -7.90 5.34
C SER A 145 30.28 -8.81 4.31
N GLY A 146 31.09 -9.42 3.43
CA GLY A 146 30.59 -10.22 2.32
C GLY A 146 30.09 -9.37 1.14
N THR A 147 29.58 -10.07 0.13
CA THR A 147 28.92 -9.48 -1.05
C THR A 147 27.44 -9.33 -0.72
N PRO A 148 26.92 -8.09 -0.64
CA PRO A 148 25.50 -7.85 -0.42
C PRO A 148 24.70 -8.04 -1.71
N ASP A 149 23.38 -8.08 -1.59
CA ASP A 149 22.46 -7.99 -2.73
C ASP A 149 22.32 -6.55 -3.25
N ILE A 150 22.44 -5.55 -2.36
CA ILE A 150 22.43 -4.11 -2.70
C ILE A 150 23.67 -3.44 -2.09
N MET A 151 24.51 -2.81 -2.91
CA MET A 151 25.70 -2.08 -2.49
C MET A 151 25.56 -0.57 -2.72
N PHE A 152 25.59 0.19 -1.64
CA PHE A 152 25.82 1.64 -1.67
C PHE A 152 27.31 1.92 -1.79
N ARG A 153 27.73 2.68 -2.81
CA ARG A 153 29.13 3.00 -3.08
C ARG A 153 29.29 4.46 -3.49
N SER A 154 30.46 5.04 -3.27
CA SER A 154 30.78 6.33 -3.90
C SER A 154 30.75 6.15 -5.42
N ASP A 155 30.18 7.13 -6.12
CA ASP A 155 30.15 7.21 -7.58
C ASP A 155 31.54 7.53 -8.19
N LEU A 156 32.49 7.98 -7.36
CA LEU A 156 33.84 8.38 -7.74
C LEU A 156 33.87 9.52 -8.78
N GLY A 157 32.93 10.47 -8.70
CA GLY A 157 32.79 11.58 -9.64
C GLY A 157 32.23 11.14 -11.00
N GLY A 158 31.44 10.07 -11.01
CA GLY A 158 30.84 9.48 -12.21
C GLY A 158 29.47 10.07 -12.54
N LEU A 159 28.77 10.61 -11.54
CA LEU A 159 27.46 11.22 -11.70
C LEU A 159 27.58 12.71 -12.08
N PRO A 160 26.58 13.28 -12.79
CA PRO A 160 26.48 14.72 -12.93
C PRO A 160 26.38 15.42 -11.56
N ASP A 161 26.95 16.62 -11.46
CA ASP A 161 27.01 17.43 -10.23
C ASP A 161 25.65 17.56 -9.50
N GLN A 162 24.56 17.70 -10.25
CA GLN A 162 23.20 17.87 -9.72
C GLN A 162 22.44 16.55 -9.47
N GLN A 163 23.10 15.40 -9.59
CA GLN A 163 22.54 14.08 -9.31
C GLN A 163 23.12 13.55 -8.01
N ALA A 164 22.32 13.47 -6.95
CA ALA A 164 22.79 13.08 -5.62
C ALA A 164 23.08 11.57 -5.49
N ALA A 165 22.32 10.73 -6.19
CA ALA A 165 22.52 9.29 -6.24
C ALA A 165 21.86 8.69 -7.49
N ASP A 166 22.23 7.45 -7.84
CA ASP A 166 21.47 6.61 -8.76
C ASP A 166 21.36 5.18 -8.22
N ALA A 167 20.43 4.42 -8.79
CA ALA A 167 20.25 3.01 -8.47
C ALA A 167 19.98 2.18 -9.72
N THR A 168 20.39 0.92 -9.64
CA THR A 168 20.03 -0.09 -10.62
C THR A 168 18.65 -0.68 -10.32
N PHE A 169 17.95 -1.11 -11.37
CA PHE A 169 16.66 -1.79 -11.24
C PHE A 169 16.82 -3.31 -11.09
N PRO A 170 15.80 -4.01 -10.54
CA PRO A 170 15.78 -5.47 -10.50
C PRO A 170 15.99 -6.10 -11.88
N SER A 171 16.68 -7.24 -11.88
CA SER A 171 16.85 -8.06 -13.09
C SER A 171 16.89 -9.53 -12.72
N ASN A 172 16.31 -10.40 -13.57
CA ASN A 172 16.32 -11.86 -13.38
C ASN A 172 15.77 -12.35 -12.02
N GLY A 173 14.90 -11.57 -11.36
CA GLY A 173 14.37 -11.88 -10.03
C GLY A 173 15.30 -11.51 -8.88
N GLU A 174 16.44 -10.90 -9.15
CA GLU A 174 17.34 -10.31 -8.15
C GLU A 174 17.06 -8.81 -7.94
N PRO A 175 17.35 -8.26 -6.75
CA PRO A 175 17.36 -6.81 -6.52
C PRO A 175 18.30 -6.07 -7.48
N GLY A 176 18.08 -4.77 -7.62
CA GLY A 176 19.09 -3.86 -8.17
C GLY A 176 20.35 -3.90 -7.31
N GLY A 177 21.47 -4.29 -7.91
CA GLY A 177 22.69 -4.62 -7.18
C GLY A 177 23.42 -3.42 -6.59
N ASP A 178 23.22 -2.24 -7.20
CA ASP A 178 24.09 -1.08 -7.03
C ASP A 178 23.33 0.21 -6.85
N VAL A 179 23.82 1.02 -5.91
CA VAL A 179 23.47 2.42 -5.68
C VAL A 179 24.75 3.25 -5.68
N ALA A 180 24.93 4.16 -6.64
CA ALA A 180 26.04 5.10 -6.64
C ALA A 180 25.62 6.39 -5.91
N VAL A 181 26.47 6.85 -5.00
CA VAL A 181 26.26 8.04 -4.20
C VAL A 181 27.27 9.10 -4.64
N ASN A 182 26.76 10.25 -5.07
CA ASN A 182 27.56 11.42 -5.40
C ASN A 182 27.98 12.12 -4.10
N LEU A 183 29.26 12.02 -3.74
CA LEU A 183 29.79 12.64 -2.52
C LEU A 183 30.19 14.11 -2.74
N ASP A 184 30.29 14.56 -3.99
CA ASP A 184 30.60 15.93 -4.41
C ASP A 184 29.37 16.69 -4.94
N PHE A 185 28.16 16.21 -4.61
CA PHE A 185 26.87 16.76 -5.06
C PHE A 185 26.76 18.28 -4.85
N ASP A 186 26.26 18.99 -5.87
CA ASP A 186 26.01 20.43 -5.87
C ASP A 186 27.21 21.25 -5.38
N GLY A 187 28.40 20.91 -5.86
CA GLY A 187 29.66 21.54 -5.47
C GLY A 187 30.06 21.27 -4.02
N ASP A 188 30.09 20.00 -3.62
CA ASP A 188 30.41 19.53 -2.25
C ASP A 188 29.42 20.04 -1.18
N ALA A 189 28.16 20.27 -1.55
CA ALA A 189 27.13 20.68 -0.60
C ALA A 189 26.78 19.52 0.35
N PRO A 190 26.98 19.67 1.67
CA PRO A 190 26.75 18.57 2.60
C PRO A 190 25.26 18.28 2.72
N LEU A 191 24.88 17.03 2.45
CA LEU A 191 23.53 16.54 2.72
C LEU A 191 23.31 16.30 4.22
N THR A 192 22.16 16.71 4.73
CA THR A 192 21.73 16.41 6.09
C THR A 192 21.47 14.90 6.25
N ASP A 193 21.45 14.42 7.49
CA ASP A 193 21.09 13.01 7.74
C ASP A 193 19.68 12.66 7.27
N GLY A 194 18.73 13.62 7.31
CA GLY A 194 17.37 13.43 6.81
C GLY A 194 17.28 13.42 5.28
N GLN A 195 18.11 14.19 4.59
CA GLN A 195 18.26 14.13 3.13
C GLN A 195 18.92 12.81 2.68
N LYS A 196 19.99 12.37 3.36
CA LYS A 196 20.61 11.07 3.11
C LYS A 196 19.62 9.92 3.34
N LEU A 197 18.80 10.01 4.40
CA LEU A 197 17.74 9.03 4.67
C LEU A 197 16.70 9.01 3.55
N PHE A 198 16.25 10.17 3.09
CA PHE A 198 15.31 10.27 1.97
C PHE A 198 15.85 9.57 0.73
N LEU A 199 17.08 9.92 0.32
CA LEU A 199 17.75 9.32 -0.83
C LEU A 199 17.94 7.82 -0.65
N ALA A 200 18.41 7.36 0.51
CA ALA A 200 18.57 5.92 0.75
C ALA A 200 17.24 5.14 0.67
N VAL A 201 16.12 5.72 1.14
CA VAL A 201 14.79 5.12 0.97
C VAL A 201 14.41 5.05 -0.50
N HIS A 202 14.61 6.15 -1.23
CA HIS A 202 14.33 6.28 -2.66
C HIS A 202 15.10 5.26 -3.49
N GLU A 203 16.43 5.21 -3.32
CA GLU A 203 17.30 4.33 -4.10
C GLU A 203 17.07 2.84 -3.79
N ILE A 204 16.78 2.49 -2.52
CA ILE A 204 16.34 1.12 -2.20
C ILE A 204 14.99 0.82 -2.88
N GLY A 205 14.09 1.79 -2.96
CA GLY A 205 12.83 1.69 -3.69
C GLY A 205 13.05 1.27 -5.15
N HIS A 206 14.00 1.90 -5.84
CA HIS A 206 14.44 1.49 -7.17
C HIS A 206 15.01 0.08 -7.20
N CYS A 207 15.88 -0.28 -6.26
CA CYS A 207 16.49 -1.61 -6.19
C CYS A 207 15.46 -2.73 -5.97
N ILE A 208 14.31 -2.42 -5.36
CA ILE A 208 13.18 -3.37 -5.19
C ILE A 208 12.08 -3.18 -6.25
N GLY A 209 12.30 -2.33 -7.25
CA GLY A 209 11.51 -2.29 -8.48
C GLY A 209 10.50 -1.16 -8.59
N LEU A 210 10.43 -0.22 -7.64
CA LEU A 210 9.65 1.02 -7.79
C LEU A 210 10.33 1.96 -8.79
N ARG A 211 9.53 2.78 -9.48
CA ARG A 211 10.01 3.84 -10.36
C ARG A 211 9.51 5.18 -9.87
N HIS A 212 10.00 6.23 -10.52
CA HIS A 212 9.47 7.55 -10.27
C HIS A 212 7.96 7.60 -10.48
N THR A 213 7.23 8.21 -9.55
CA THR A 213 5.78 8.45 -9.70
C THR A 213 5.52 9.46 -10.80
N ASN A 214 6.33 10.52 -10.87
CA ASN A 214 6.32 11.58 -11.88
C ASN A 214 7.22 11.27 -13.10
N TRP A 215 7.40 9.98 -13.44
CA TRP A 215 8.25 9.53 -14.55
C TRP A 215 7.86 10.15 -15.91
N SER A 216 6.56 10.35 -16.17
CA SER A 216 6.06 10.85 -17.45
C SER A 216 6.47 12.31 -17.71
N PRO A 217 6.20 13.27 -16.81
CA PRO A 217 6.67 14.65 -16.99
C PRO A 217 8.20 14.78 -16.94
N LEU A 218 8.92 13.84 -16.31
CA LEU A 218 10.39 13.77 -16.37
C LEU A 218 10.92 13.21 -17.70
N GLY A 219 10.05 12.76 -18.61
CA GLY A 219 10.43 12.22 -19.91
C GLY A 219 11.02 10.80 -19.84
N GLU A 220 10.79 10.10 -18.74
CA GLU A 220 11.24 8.71 -18.58
C GLU A 220 10.34 7.75 -19.36
N SER A 221 10.84 6.55 -19.61
CA SER A 221 10.08 5.49 -20.29
C SER A 221 10.25 4.14 -19.59
N GLY A 222 9.37 3.19 -19.92
CA GLY A 222 9.41 1.83 -19.39
C GLY A 222 8.81 1.65 -17.99
N ALA A 223 8.18 2.69 -17.44
CA ALA A 223 7.41 2.61 -16.21
C ALA A 223 6.07 1.89 -16.43
N VAL A 224 5.73 1.00 -15.50
CA VAL A 224 4.45 0.28 -15.48
C VAL A 224 3.67 0.77 -14.27
N HIS A 225 2.44 1.24 -14.48
CA HIS A 225 1.56 1.60 -13.39
C HIS A 225 1.26 0.41 -12.48
N ILE A 226 1.33 0.62 -11.16
CA ILE A 226 0.91 -0.35 -10.16
C ILE A 226 -0.61 -0.26 -10.02
N SER A 227 -1.30 -1.28 -10.52
CA SER A 227 -2.76 -1.28 -10.56
C SER A 227 -3.36 -1.30 -9.14
N GLY A 228 -4.33 -0.42 -8.88
CA GLY A 228 -4.93 -0.25 -7.56
C GLY A 228 -4.30 0.86 -6.72
N THR A 229 -3.45 1.69 -7.34
CA THR A 229 -2.96 2.95 -6.77
C THR A 229 -3.52 4.13 -7.57
N PRO A 230 -3.61 5.34 -6.99
CA PRO A 230 -4.07 6.50 -7.73
C PRO A 230 -3.11 6.91 -8.85
N SER A 231 -3.62 7.79 -9.70
CA SER A 231 -2.90 8.43 -10.79
C SER A 231 -1.93 9.53 -10.37
N SER A 232 -1.92 9.95 -9.09
CA SER A 232 -1.05 11.01 -8.55
C SER A 232 -0.62 10.72 -7.12
N ASP A 233 0.66 10.92 -6.78
CA ASP A 233 1.16 10.90 -5.40
C ASP A 233 2.31 11.90 -5.19
N SER A 234 1.95 13.16 -4.99
CA SER A 234 2.91 14.26 -4.78
C SER A 234 3.71 14.16 -3.48
N ALA A 235 3.26 13.31 -2.53
CA ALA A 235 3.97 13.05 -1.28
C ALA A 235 4.86 11.79 -1.36
N SER A 236 4.88 11.11 -2.50
CA SER A 236 5.68 9.90 -2.70
C SER A 236 7.17 10.18 -2.46
N VAL A 237 7.82 9.29 -1.70
CA VAL A 237 9.28 9.24 -1.62
C VAL A 237 9.90 8.91 -2.98
N MET A 238 9.14 8.30 -3.88
CA MET A 238 9.55 7.95 -5.23
C MET A 238 9.29 9.07 -6.24
N ASN A 239 9.02 10.32 -5.85
CA ASN A 239 9.07 11.42 -6.82
C ASN A 239 10.53 11.65 -7.25
N GLY A 240 10.77 11.73 -8.56
CA GLY A 240 12.06 12.13 -9.13
C GLY A 240 12.27 13.63 -9.07
N GLY A 241 13.53 14.08 -9.19
CA GLY A 241 13.90 15.50 -9.05
C GLY A 241 13.88 16.00 -7.61
N THR A 242 14.09 15.10 -6.65
CA THR A 242 13.94 15.33 -5.20
C THR A 242 15.28 15.36 -4.46
N ALA A 243 16.38 15.58 -5.17
CA ALA A 243 17.69 15.77 -4.56
C ALA A 243 17.62 16.91 -3.52
N GLY A 244 18.09 16.64 -2.31
CA GLY A 244 18.02 17.58 -1.18
C GLY A 244 16.67 17.64 -0.45
N PHE A 245 15.71 16.76 -0.74
CA PHE A 245 14.46 16.69 0.03
C PHE A 245 14.68 16.01 1.38
N GLU A 246 13.98 16.48 2.41
CA GLU A 246 14.03 15.89 3.75
C GLU A 246 13.06 14.71 3.87
N PHE A 247 13.47 13.64 4.54
CA PHE A 247 12.61 12.49 4.75
C PHE A 247 11.45 12.83 5.70
N ALA A 248 10.23 12.85 5.16
CA ALA A 248 9.00 13.12 5.89
C ALA A 248 8.17 11.86 6.20
N GLY A 249 8.67 10.68 5.84
CA GLY A 249 7.93 9.42 5.88
C GLY A 249 7.49 8.94 4.50
N LEU A 250 7.07 7.68 4.42
CA LEU A 250 6.43 7.13 3.22
C LEU A 250 5.03 7.70 3.06
N SER A 251 4.62 7.98 1.82
CA SER A 251 3.22 8.25 1.53
C SER A 251 2.37 7.00 1.81
N SER A 252 1.06 7.18 1.97
CA SER A 252 0.14 6.05 2.06
C SER A 252 0.16 5.16 0.82
N TYR A 253 0.48 5.73 -0.35
CA TYR A 253 0.51 5.00 -1.62
C TYR A 253 1.85 4.35 -1.92
N ASP A 254 2.97 4.85 -1.36
CA ASP A 254 4.26 4.14 -1.34
C ASP A 254 4.12 2.81 -0.59
N ALA A 255 3.48 2.88 0.59
CA ALA A 255 3.20 1.69 1.39
C ALA A 255 2.25 0.73 0.65
N LEU A 256 1.22 1.25 -0.01
CA LEU A 256 0.29 0.44 -0.82
C LEU A 256 1.00 -0.22 -2.01
N ALA A 257 1.84 0.53 -2.73
CA ALA A 257 2.58 0.06 -3.90
C ALA A 257 3.41 -1.19 -3.57
N ILE A 258 4.21 -1.15 -2.50
CA ILE A 258 5.01 -2.30 -2.05
C ILE A 258 4.13 -3.50 -1.68
N ARG A 259 2.99 -3.28 -1.01
CA ARG A 259 2.07 -4.35 -0.65
C ARG A 259 1.41 -4.99 -1.86
N LEU A 260 1.20 -4.24 -2.94
CA LEU A 260 0.61 -4.72 -4.18
C LEU A 260 1.60 -5.54 -5.01
N ILE A 261 2.86 -5.09 -5.12
CA ILE A 261 3.91 -5.77 -5.91
C ILE A 261 4.55 -6.94 -5.14
N TYR A 262 4.57 -6.89 -3.80
CA TYR A 262 5.10 -7.95 -2.92
C TYR A 262 4.09 -8.39 -1.83
N PRO A 263 2.93 -8.95 -2.23
CA PRO A 263 1.84 -9.22 -1.30
C PRO A 263 2.14 -10.37 -0.33
N GLU A 264 1.79 -10.17 0.94
CA GLU A 264 1.86 -11.19 1.98
C GLU A 264 0.46 -11.59 2.47
N VAL A 265 0.18 -12.89 2.56
CA VAL A 265 -0.94 -13.36 3.38
C VAL A 265 -0.51 -13.32 4.84
N VAL A 266 -1.26 -12.60 5.68
CA VAL A 266 -0.84 -12.32 7.06
C VAL A 266 -1.53 -13.27 8.03
N THR A 267 -2.80 -13.58 7.80
CA THR A 267 -3.61 -14.41 8.69
C THR A 267 -4.15 -15.63 7.98
N MET A 268 -4.05 -16.76 8.65
CA MET A 268 -4.74 -18.00 8.29
C MET A 268 -5.06 -18.74 9.58
N ASN A 269 -6.34 -18.83 9.90
CA ASN A 269 -6.83 -19.55 11.07
C ASN A 269 -7.72 -20.70 10.63
N VAL A 270 -7.74 -21.76 11.43
CA VAL A 270 -8.60 -22.92 11.20
C VAL A 270 -9.19 -23.32 12.54
N GLU A 271 -10.50 -23.21 12.64
CA GLU A 271 -11.26 -23.37 13.88
C GLU A 271 -12.35 -24.41 13.72
N PHE A 272 -12.69 -25.10 14.81
CA PHE A 272 -13.82 -26.01 14.85
C PHE A 272 -15.12 -25.21 15.00
N THR A 273 -16.10 -25.48 14.14
CA THR A 273 -17.37 -24.73 14.11
C THR A 273 -18.59 -25.58 14.44
N GLY A 274 -18.39 -26.78 15.00
CA GLY A 274 -19.47 -27.71 15.33
C GLY A 274 -19.44 -28.98 14.47
N CYS A 275 -20.55 -29.70 14.48
CA CYS A 275 -20.67 -30.99 13.79
C CYS A 275 -21.87 -31.04 12.86
N SER A 276 -21.76 -31.85 11.81
CA SER A 276 -22.85 -32.20 10.92
C SER A 276 -22.86 -33.71 10.75
N ASN A 277 -23.97 -34.36 11.13
CA ASN A 277 -24.13 -35.81 11.09
C ASN A 277 -22.97 -36.58 11.75
N GLY A 278 -22.53 -36.13 12.93
CA GLY A 278 -21.41 -36.75 13.66
C GLY A 278 -20.02 -36.52 13.06
N THR A 279 -19.91 -35.72 11.99
CA THR A 279 -18.63 -35.32 11.38
C THR A 279 -18.26 -33.89 11.78
N PRO A 280 -17.03 -33.66 12.30
CA PRO A 280 -16.52 -32.33 12.60
C PRO A 280 -16.57 -31.38 11.39
N ARG A 281 -16.97 -30.14 11.63
CA ARG A 281 -16.86 -29.03 10.68
C ARG A 281 -15.77 -28.08 11.13
N MET A 282 -14.90 -27.73 10.20
CA MET A 282 -13.81 -26.79 10.40
C MET A 282 -14.03 -25.59 9.47
N ALA A 283 -13.82 -24.37 9.97
CA ALA A 283 -13.76 -23.17 9.15
C ALA A 283 -12.32 -22.70 9.04
N ALA A 284 -11.82 -22.59 7.81
CA ALA A 284 -10.63 -21.82 7.52
C ALA A 284 -11.03 -20.37 7.28
N THR A 285 -10.40 -19.44 7.99
CA THR A 285 -10.50 -18.00 7.76
C THR A 285 -9.12 -17.47 7.39
N TRP A 286 -9.08 -16.50 6.47
CA TRP A 286 -7.82 -15.92 6.03
C TRP A 286 -7.95 -14.44 5.74
N GLY A 287 -6.82 -13.78 5.82
CA GLY A 287 -6.70 -12.36 5.57
C GLY A 287 -5.26 -12.01 5.23
N GLY A 288 -5.11 -10.86 4.61
CA GLY A 288 -3.82 -10.32 4.25
C GLY A 288 -4.01 -8.91 3.74
N THR A 289 -2.93 -8.36 3.22
CA THR A 289 -2.81 -6.98 2.73
C THR A 289 -3.45 -6.69 1.41
N LEU A 290 -4.14 -7.67 0.86
CA LEU A 290 -4.92 -7.44 -0.33
C LEU A 290 -6.15 -6.67 0.17
N VAL A 291 -5.95 -5.36 0.34
CA VAL A 291 -6.97 -4.36 0.62
C VAL A 291 -7.13 -3.65 -0.71
N GLN A 292 -7.96 -4.29 -1.53
CA GLN A 292 -8.46 -3.76 -2.79
C GLN A 292 -7.44 -3.46 -3.91
N PRO A 293 -7.74 -3.89 -5.14
CA PRO A 293 -8.64 -4.97 -5.46
C PRO A 293 -7.90 -6.30 -5.24
N THR A 294 -8.18 -6.98 -4.12
CA THR A 294 -7.92 -8.42 -4.03
C THR A 294 -8.81 -9.08 -5.05
N ILE A 295 -8.20 -9.52 -6.14
CA ILE A 295 -8.98 -10.05 -7.25
C ILE A 295 -9.50 -11.44 -6.86
N GLU A 296 -8.72 -12.21 -6.09
CA GLU A 296 -9.03 -13.61 -5.82
C GLU A 296 -8.20 -14.22 -4.69
N TRP A 297 -8.78 -15.12 -3.92
CA TRP A 297 -8.12 -16.03 -2.97
C TRP A 297 -8.17 -17.47 -3.48
N GLN A 298 -7.13 -18.25 -3.19
CA GLN A 298 -7.06 -19.67 -3.49
C GLN A 298 -6.68 -20.45 -2.23
N LEU A 299 -7.58 -21.34 -1.78
CA LEU A 299 -7.34 -22.27 -0.69
C LEU A 299 -7.10 -23.67 -1.25
N GLU A 300 -6.08 -24.33 -0.72
CA GLU A 300 -5.77 -25.72 -1.03
C GLU A 300 -5.69 -26.56 0.23
N ARG A 301 -6.01 -27.83 0.08
CA ARG A 301 -5.89 -28.86 1.11
C ARG A 301 -4.93 -29.93 0.66
N ASN A 302 -4.09 -30.41 1.57
CA ASN A 302 -3.29 -31.60 1.33
C ASN A 302 -4.10 -32.85 1.71
N THR A 303 -4.17 -33.82 0.82
CA THR A 303 -4.75 -35.15 1.08
C THR A 303 -3.76 -36.18 0.58
N ASN A 304 -3.29 -37.05 1.48
CA ASN A 304 -2.30 -38.10 1.18
C ASN A 304 -1.04 -37.59 0.45
N GLY A 305 -0.55 -36.41 0.83
CA GLY A 305 0.64 -35.81 0.24
C GLY A 305 0.37 -34.93 -0.98
N ALA A 306 -0.82 -34.99 -1.60
CA ALA A 306 -1.18 -34.17 -2.76
C ALA A 306 -1.97 -32.92 -2.36
N TRP A 307 -1.63 -31.76 -2.93
CA TRP A 307 -2.38 -30.52 -2.76
C TRP A 307 -3.48 -30.41 -3.82
N SER A 308 -4.70 -30.07 -3.40
CA SER A 308 -5.84 -29.82 -4.29
C SER A 308 -6.57 -28.55 -3.90
N GLN A 309 -6.99 -27.76 -4.88
CA GLN A 309 -7.82 -26.58 -4.67
C GLN A 309 -9.19 -26.96 -4.09
N VAL A 310 -9.56 -26.29 -3.00
CA VAL A 310 -10.87 -26.47 -2.34
C VAL A 310 -11.70 -25.19 -2.35
N TYR A 311 -11.08 -24.04 -2.60
CA TYR A 311 -11.76 -22.76 -2.78
C TYR A 311 -11.00 -21.86 -3.75
N ARG A 312 -11.75 -21.11 -4.55
CA ARG A 312 -11.24 -20.00 -5.37
C ARG A 312 -12.33 -18.93 -5.49
N GLY A 313 -12.03 -17.69 -5.09
CA GLY A 313 -13.01 -16.60 -5.09
C GLY A 313 -12.63 -15.45 -4.15
N THR A 314 -13.54 -14.51 -3.92
CA THR A 314 -13.28 -13.27 -3.15
C THR A 314 -13.56 -13.39 -1.65
N GLY A 315 -14.17 -14.50 -1.21
CA GLY A 315 -14.50 -14.76 0.18
C GLY A 315 -13.26 -15.00 1.05
N HIS A 316 -13.42 -14.74 2.34
CA HIS A 316 -12.37 -14.82 3.36
C HIS A 316 -12.51 -16.02 4.30
N THR A 317 -13.52 -16.86 4.06
CA THR A 317 -13.85 -18.00 4.91
C THR A 317 -14.32 -19.16 4.05
N TRP A 318 -13.92 -20.37 4.41
CA TRP A 318 -14.42 -21.60 3.83
C TRP A 318 -14.59 -22.68 4.88
N THR A 319 -15.75 -23.32 4.88
CA THR A 319 -16.07 -24.40 5.83
C THR A 319 -16.06 -25.75 5.13
N PHE A 320 -15.49 -26.75 5.78
CA PHE A 320 -15.39 -28.11 5.27
C PHE A 320 -15.60 -29.14 6.39
N SER A 321 -16.19 -30.28 6.02
CA SER A 321 -16.37 -31.42 6.94
C SER A 321 -15.14 -32.32 6.88
N VAL A 322 -14.69 -32.79 8.05
CA VAL A 322 -13.44 -33.55 8.18
C VAL A 322 -13.65 -34.70 9.16
N PRO A 323 -13.24 -35.94 8.83
CA PRO A 323 -13.29 -37.04 9.78
C PRO A 323 -12.50 -36.73 11.05
N THR A 324 -13.04 -37.14 12.20
CA THR A 324 -12.40 -36.98 13.52
C THR A 324 -10.97 -37.50 13.52
N GLY A 325 -10.05 -36.74 14.14
CA GLY A 325 -8.64 -37.13 14.25
C GLY A 325 -7.81 -36.92 12.98
N THR A 326 -8.42 -36.50 11.88
CA THR A 326 -7.68 -36.18 10.66
C THR A 326 -6.85 -34.92 10.86
N SER A 327 -5.56 -35.00 10.54
CA SER A 327 -4.69 -33.82 10.45
C SER A 327 -4.89 -33.13 9.10
N LEU A 328 -5.46 -31.93 9.13
CA LEU A 328 -5.69 -31.08 7.97
C LEU A 328 -4.49 -30.19 7.76
N LYS A 329 -3.84 -30.33 6.61
CA LYS A 329 -2.87 -29.33 6.13
C LYS A 329 -3.56 -28.49 5.07
N LEU A 330 -3.62 -27.19 5.32
CA LEU A 330 -4.20 -26.22 4.41
C LEU A 330 -3.14 -25.20 4.03
N ARG A 331 -3.29 -24.62 2.84
CA ARG A 331 -2.52 -23.44 2.43
C ARG A 331 -3.38 -22.48 1.65
N VAL A 332 -3.16 -21.20 1.84
CA VAL A 332 -3.91 -20.12 1.18
C VAL A 332 -2.95 -19.10 0.58
N ARG A 333 -3.29 -18.58 -0.59
CA ARG A 333 -2.64 -17.43 -1.23
C ARG A 333 -3.70 -16.51 -1.80
N GLY A 334 -3.36 -15.25 -1.99
CA GLY A 334 -4.22 -14.25 -2.61
C GLY A 334 -3.57 -13.64 -3.84
N ARG A 335 -4.38 -13.02 -4.70
CA ARG A 335 -3.93 -12.41 -5.95
C ARG A 335 -4.26 -10.92 -5.98
N SER A 336 -3.25 -10.09 -6.22
CA SER A 336 -3.40 -8.70 -6.66
C SER A 336 -3.40 -8.64 -8.19
N ALA A 337 -3.61 -7.45 -8.76
CA ALA A 337 -3.38 -7.20 -10.18
C ALA A 337 -1.92 -7.52 -10.60
N GLU A 338 -0.97 -7.40 -9.67
CA GLU A 338 0.46 -7.59 -9.90
C GLU A 338 0.90 -9.06 -9.78
N GLY A 339 0.13 -9.93 -9.11
CA GLY A 339 0.46 -11.35 -9.04
C GLY A 339 -0.10 -12.08 -7.83
N TRP A 340 0.34 -13.33 -7.67
CA TRP A 340 0.01 -14.17 -6.52
C TRP A 340 0.98 -13.95 -5.37
N SER A 341 0.45 -13.86 -4.15
CA SER A 341 1.25 -13.99 -2.94
C SER A 341 1.76 -15.42 -2.75
N LEU A 342 2.73 -15.56 -1.85
CA LEU A 342 3.16 -16.86 -1.37
C LEU A 342 2.04 -17.54 -0.58
N TYR A 343 2.08 -18.87 -0.56
CA TYR A 343 1.19 -19.64 0.28
C TYR A 343 1.54 -19.46 1.76
N ARG A 344 0.56 -19.05 2.56
CA ARG A 344 0.56 -19.27 4.01
C ARG A 344 -0.05 -20.63 4.30
N SER A 345 0.61 -21.44 5.12
CA SER A 345 0.17 -22.80 5.42
C SER A 345 -0.11 -22.98 6.90
N ILE A 346 -1.08 -23.84 7.24
CA ILE A 346 -1.41 -24.23 8.61
C ILE A 346 -1.74 -25.72 8.67
N THR A 347 -1.43 -26.34 9.82
CA THR A 347 -1.86 -27.71 10.12
C THR A 347 -2.75 -27.70 11.36
N ARG A 348 -3.93 -28.33 11.28
CA ARG A 348 -4.86 -28.51 12.41
C ARG A 348 -5.47 -29.89 12.41
N THR A 349 -5.61 -30.48 13.59
CA THR A 349 -6.31 -31.77 13.75
C THR A 349 -7.75 -31.53 14.10
N ALA A 350 -8.68 -32.18 13.38
CA ALA A 350 -10.10 -32.09 13.67
C ALA A 350 -10.42 -32.75 15.04
N PRO A 351 -11.04 -32.03 15.98
CA PRO A 351 -11.46 -32.62 17.25
C PRO A 351 -12.62 -33.59 17.04
N GLY A 352 -12.95 -34.40 18.05
CA GLY A 352 -14.13 -35.25 18.00
C GLY A 352 -15.42 -34.46 18.24
N CYS A 353 -16.54 -34.94 17.68
CA CYS A 353 -17.85 -34.33 17.95
C CYS A 353 -18.33 -34.47 19.40
N ASN A 354 -17.68 -35.33 20.18
CA ASN A 354 -18.07 -35.65 21.56
C ASN A 354 -17.19 -34.94 22.61
N THR A 355 -16.31 -34.01 22.21
CA THR A 355 -15.24 -33.48 23.08
C THR A 355 -15.39 -32.01 23.50
N LEU A 356 -16.58 -31.40 23.39
CA LEU A 356 -16.82 -30.04 23.90
C LEU A 356 -18.01 -30.01 24.86
N PRO A 357 -17.92 -29.26 25.99
CA PRO A 357 -19.06 -29.05 26.87
C PRO A 357 -20.18 -28.32 26.10
N GLN A 358 -21.42 -28.74 26.32
CA GLN A 358 -22.61 -28.05 25.82
C GLN A 358 -22.69 -26.60 26.29
#